data_AF-A0AAW0LAS5-F1
#
_entry.id   AF-A0AAW0LAS5-F1
#
_cell.length_a   1.000
_cell.length_b   1.000
_cell.length_c   1.000
_cell.angle_alpha   90.00
_cell.angle_beta   90.00
_cell.angle_gamma   90.00
#
_symmetry.space_group_name_H-M   'P 1'
#
loop_
_entity.id
_entity.type
_entity.pdbx_description
1 polymer ?
#
loop_
_entity_poly.entity_id
_entity_poly.type
_entity_poly.pdbx_seq_one_letter_code
_entity_poly.pdbx_strand_id
1 'polypeptide(L)'
;MIDHSILLQKQVILRYLSLLCLPSSEFLRGNKMIAVENQAVVSENAIPKDASDEFTVPESNAFGQSFRDYESTVRLSIVENCYRLHHINQTYDFVKRTREEYAKLNKAEMSIWEAVELLENFVDESDPDLDEPQIQHMLQTAEAIRKDYPNEDWLHLTGLLHDLGKVLYHPKFGELPQWAVVGKKCSLTK
;
A
#
# COMPACT_ATOMS: atom_id res chain seq x y z
N MET A 1 0.79 13.04 -25.41
CA MET A 1 -0.29 12.52 -24.55
C MET A 1 0.36 11.45 -23.69
N ILE A 2 0.79 11.80 -22.47
CA ILE A 2 1.41 10.83 -21.58
C ILE A 2 0.26 9.98 -21.05
N ASP A 3 0.30 8.68 -21.32
CA ASP A 3 -0.73 7.76 -20.87
C ASP A 3 -0.83 7.81 -19.34
N HIS A 4 -1.96 8.28 -18.82
CA HIS A 4 -2.22 8.39 -17.38
C HIS A 4 -2.08 7.04 -16.67
N SER A 5 -2.27 5.93 -17.40
CA SER A 5 -2.05 4.56 -16.92
C SER A 5 -0.61 4.34 -16.45
N ILE A 6 0.37 4.81 -17.24
CA ILE A 6 1.81 4.66 -16.94
C ILE A 6 2.21 5.53 -15.74
N LEU A 7 1.59 6.70 -15.58
CA LEU A 7 1.89 7.62 -14.47
C LEU A 7 1.39 7.07 -13.12
N LEU A 8 0.24 6.40 -13.12
CA LEU A 8 -0.33 5.76 -11.93
C LEU A 8 0.42 4.49 -11.55
N GLN A 9 0.80 3.64 -12.52
CA GLN A 9 1.69 2.50 -12.28
C GLN A 9 3.04 2.94 -11.69
N LYS A 10 3.61 4.06 -12.20
CA LYS A 10 4.80 4.70 -11.62
C LYS A 10 4.58 5.07 -10.15
N GLN A 11 3.47 5.70 -9.79
CA GLN A 11 3.21 6.11 -8.41
C GLN A 11 2.94 4.95 -7.46
N VAL A 12 2.19 3.93 -7.90
CA VAL A 12 1.84 2.76 -7.07
C VAL A 12 3.08 1.92 -6.77
N ILE A 13 3.87 1.58 -7.78
CA ILE A 13 5.08 0.77 -7.59
C ILE A 13 6.18 1.59 -6.90
N LEU A 14 6.37 2.87 -7.24
CA LEU A 14 7.36 3.71 -6.55
C LEU A 14 6.97 3.97 -5.09
N ARG A 15 5.68 4.07 -4.71
CA ARG A 15 5.27 4.11 -3.30
C ARG A 15 5.54 2.79 -2.60
N TYR A 16 5.23 1.67 -3.24
CA TYR A 16 5.49 0.34 -2.69
C TYR A 16 7.00 0.12 -2.46
N LEU A 17 7.82 0.48 -3.46
CA LEU A 17 9.27 0.40 -3.42
C LEU A 17 9.90 1.44 -2.48
N SER A 18 9.39 2.68 -2.42
CA SER A 18 9.89 3.70 -1.47
C SER A 18 9.66 3.29 -0.02
N LEU A 19 8.58 2.54 0.23
CA LEU A 19 8.25 2.01 1.55
C LEU A 19 9.06 0.75 1.93
N LEU A 20 9.73 0.07 0.99
CA LEU A 20 10.69 -1.01 1.28
C LEU A 20 12.00 -0.44 1.87
N CYS A 21 11.93 0.09 3.10
CA CYS A 21 13.03 0.55 3.95
C CYS A 21 14.44 0.57 3.35
N LEU A 22 14.84 1.72 2.77
CA LEU A 22 16.24 2.21 2.82
C LEU A 22 16.19 3.68 3.23
N PRO A 23 17.19 4.20 3.96
CA PRO A 23 17.21 5.57 4.44
C PRO A 23 17.02 6.58 3.28
N SER A 24 16.12 7.54 3.50
CA SER A 24 15.60 8.53 2.55
C SER A 24 16.61 9.53 1.96
N SER A 25 17.92 9.30 2.12
CA SER A 25 18.95 10.29 1.79
C SER A 25 19.40 10.30 0.32
N GLU A 26 19.00 9.32 -0.51
CA GLU A 26 19.41 9.25 -1.92
C GLU A 26 18.38 9.77 -2.93
N PHE A 27 17.09 9.86 -2.56
CA PHE A 27 16.02 10.30 -3.47
C PHE A 27 16.02 11.82 -3.75
N LEU A 28 16.56 12.63 -2.83
CA LEU A 28 16.56 14.10 -2.95
C LEU A 28 17.69 14.66 -3.85
N ARG A 29 18.62 13.82 -4.34
CA ARG A 29 19.76 14.31 -5.14
C ARG A 29 19.53 14.35 -6.66
N GLY A 30 18.47 13.70 -7.17
CA GLY A 30 18.32 13.47 -8.62
C GLY A 30 17.27 14.33 -9.35
N ASN A 31 16.25 14.83 -8.66
CA ASN A 31 15.14 15.52 -9.32
C ASN A 31 15.19 17.02 -9.04
N LYS A 32 15.80 17.78 -9.95
CA LYS A 32 15.48 19.21 -10.09
C LYS A 32 13.99 19.32 -10.41
N MET A 33 13.20 19.57 -9.39
CA MET A 33 11.82 20.04 -9.50
C MET A 33 11.85 21.29 -10.39
N ILE A 34 11.25 21.20 -11.57
CA ILE A 34 10.87 22.39 -12.33
C ILE A 34 9.75 23.03 -11.51
N ALA A 35 10.10 24.07 -10.75
CA ALA A 35 9.13 24.91 -10.08
C ALA A 35 8.34 25.66 -11.16
N VAL A 36 7.07 25.27 -11.34
CA VAL A 36 6.09 26.14 -12.01
C VAL A 36 5.59 27.09 -10.92
N GLU A 37 6.14 28.30 -10.90
CA GLU A 37 5.62 29.39 -10.07
C GLU A 37 4.24 29.80 -10.60
N ASN A 38 3.18 29.37 -9.91
CA ASN A 38 1.90 30.06 -9.96
C ASN A 38 1.75 30.88 -8.69
N GLN A 39 1.90 32.20 -8.84
CA GLN A 39 1.55 33.17 -7.82
C GLN A 39 0.03 33.17 -7.62
N ALA A 40 -0.43 32.45 -6.60
CA ALA A 40 -1.73 32.70 -5.99
C ALA A 40 -1.48 33.09 -4.53
N VAL A 41 -1.68 34.37 -4.25
CA VAL A 41 -1.66 34.91 -2.89
C VAL A 41 -2.87 34.34 -2.15
N VAL A 42 -2.65 33.33 -1.30
CA VAL A 42 -3.68 32.83 -0.39
C VAL A 42 -3.51 33.58 0.92
N SER A 43 -4.47 34.44 1.23
CA SER A 43 -4.60 35.10 2.51
C SER A 43 -4.77 34.07 3.63
N GLU A 44 -3.87 34.08 4.61
CA GLU A 44 -4.11 33.48 5.92
C GLU A 44 -5.36 34.15 6.52
N ASN A 45 -6.52 33.49 6.42
CA ASN A 45 -7.66 33.58 7.34
C ASN A 45 -8.89 32.90 6.70
N ALA A 46 -9.05 31.60 6.99
CA ALA A 46 -10.34 30.92 7.23
C ALA A 46 -10.11 29.40 7.13
N ILE A 47 -9.65 28.77 8.20
CA ILE A 47 -9.89 27.34 8.41
C ILE A 47 -11.35 27.25 8.86
N PRO A 48 -12.26 26.61 8.10
CA PRO A 48 -13.62 26.36 8.56
C PRO A 48 -13.56 25.52 9.84
N LYS A 49 -14.10 26.08 10.92
CA LYS A 49 -14.28 25.43 12.21
C LYS A 49 -15.40 24.41 12.08
N ASP A 50 -15.09 23.17 11.73
CA ASP A 50 -15.93 21.97 11.98
C ASP A 50 -15.09 20.67 11.83
N ALA A 51 -13.85 20.69 12.33
CA ALA A 51 -12.91 19.55 12.26
C ALA A 51 -12.59 18.99 13.65
N SER A 52 -13.62 18.62 14.42
CA SER A 52 -13.45 17.97 15.72
C SER A 52 -14.29 16.70 15.89
N ASP A 53 -14.66 16.04 14.80
CA ASP A 53 -15.04 14.63 14.90
C ASP A 53 -13.76 13.82 15.06
N GLU A 54 -13.37 13.64 16.32
CA GLU A 54 -12.28 12.77 16.74
C GLU A 54 -12.62 11.34 16.31
N PHE A 55 -11.91 10.84 15.28
CA PHE A 55 -12.05 9.47 14.81
C PHE A 55 -11.75 8.49 15.95
N THR A 56 -12.82 7.89 16.49
CA THR A 56 -12.73 6.93 17.59
C THR A 56 -12.72 5.52 17.00
N VAL A 57 -11.63 4.79 17.19
CA VAL A 57 -11.52 3.39 16.76
C VAL A 57 -12.41 2.53 17.67
N PRO A 58 -13.37 1.75 17.13
CA PRO A 58 -14.15 0.82 17.93
C PRO A 58 -13.25 -0.25 18.54
N GLU A 59 -13.54 -0.68 19.78
CA GLU A 59 -12.72 -1.68 20.49
C GLU A 59 -12.74 -3.06 19.83
N SER A 60 -13.77 -3.36 19.04
CA SER A 60 -13.96 -4.65 18.38
C SER A 60 -14.54 -4.51 16.97
N ASN A 61 -14.31 -5.55 16.16
CA ASN A 61 -14.87 -5.65 14.81
C ASN A 61 -16.39 -5.95 14.87
N ALA A 62 -17.04 -6.01 13.70
CA ALA A 62 -18.47 -6.33 13.59
C ALA A 62 -18.85 -7.70 14.20
N PHE A 63 -17.88 -8.55 14.50
CA PHE A 63 -18.02 -9.87 15.10
C PHE A 63 -17.66 -9.92 16.59
N GLY A 64 -17.33 -8.78 17.21
CA GLY A 64 -16.97 -8.68 18.63
C GLY A 64 -15.55 -9.16 18.95
N GLN A 65 -14.70 -9.36 17.95
CA GLN A 65 -13.30 -9.74 18.14
C GLN A 65 -12.39 -8.50 18.17
N SER A 66 -11.30 -8.57 18.94
CA SER A 66 -10.27 -7.55 18.95
C SER A 66 -9.52 -7.52 17.62
N PHE A 67 -9.23 -6.32 17.11
CA PHE A 67 -8.39 -6.16 15.92
C PHE A 67 -6.93 -6.56 16.18
N ARG A 68 -6.31 -7.19 15.18
CA ARG A 68 -4.88 -7.54 15.16
C ARG A 68 -4.44 -8.40 16.34
N ASP A 69 -5.22 -9.43 16.66
CA ASP A 69 -4.83 -10.42 17.66
C ASP A 69 -3.74 -11.37 17.11
N TYR A 70 -2.56 -11.35 17.72
CA TYR A 70 -1.43 -12.21 17.39
C TYR A 70 -1.18 -13.32 18.43
N GLU A 71 -2.11 -13.52 19.37
CA GLU A 71 -1.98 -14.51 20.45
C GLU A 71 -2.96 -15.67 20.28
N SER A 72 -4.21 -15.41 19.85
CA SER A 72 -5.27 -16.43 19.87
C SER A 72 -6.05 -16.63 18.56
N THR A 73 -5.58 -16.03 17.46
CA THR A 73 -6.22 -16.17 16.13
C THR A 73 -6.03 -17.56 15.50
N VAL A 74 -7.03 -18.02 14.75
CA VAL A 74 -6.97 -19.27 13.95
C VAL A 74 -5.89 -19.22 12.85
N ARG A 75 -5.49 -18.02 12.43
CA ARG A 75 -4.47 -17.79 11.39
C ARG A 75 -3.04 -17.69 11.94
N LEU A 76 -2.85 -17.88 13.25
CA LEU A 76 -1.59 -17.56 13.94
C LEU A 76 -0.38 -18.24 13.30
N SER A 77 -0.46 -19.53 12.99
CA SER A 77 0.65 -20.29 12.42
C SER A 77 1.08 -19.80 11.03
N ILE A 78 0.12 -19.35 10.21
CA ILE A 78 0.37 -18.79 8.87
C ILE A 78 1.05 -17.43 9.02
N VAL A 79 0.49 -16.57 9.86
CA VAL A 79 1.00 -15.21 10.12
C VAL A 79 2.42 -15.28 10.71
N GLU A 80 2.63 -16.12 11.73
CA GLU A 80 3.94 -16.31 12.36
C GLU A 80 4.96 -16.81 11.35
N ASN A 81 4.61 -17.79 10.52
CA ASN A 81 5.52 -18.31 9.50
C ASN A 81 5.86 -17.25 8.43
N CYS A 82 4.88 -16.44 8.01
CA CYS A 82 5.08 -15.33 7.09
C CYS A 82 6.07 -14.30 7.68
N TYR A 83 5.86 -13.85 8.91
CA TYR A 83 6.76 -12.91 9.59
C TYR A 83 8.14 -13.51 9.88
N ARG A 84 8.21 -14.79 10.24
CA ARG A 84 9.48 -15.50 10.44
C ARG A 84 10.31 -15.51 9.16
N LEU A 85 9.72 -15.87 8.02
CA LEU A 85 10.40 -15.84 6.72
C LEU A 85 10.77 -14.42 6.29
N HIS A 86 9.89 -13.45 6.55
CA HIS A 86 10.15 -12.03 6.29
C HIS A 86 11.39 -11.56 7.05
N HIS A 87 11.46 -11.80 8.37
CA HIS A 87 12.58 -11.38 9.20
C HIS A 87 13.91 -12.08 8.87
N ILE A 88 13.87 -13.32 8.38
CA ILE A 88 15.07 -14.06 7.97
C ILE A 88 15.61 -13.54 6.63
N ASN A 89 14.72 -13.26 5.67
CA ASN A 89 15.13 -13.08 4.26
C ASN A 89 15.14 -11.62 3.79
N GLN A 90 14.47 -10.69 4.50
CA GLN A 90 14.56 -9.25 4.22
C GLN A 90 15.93 -8.71 4.62
N THR A 91 16.86 -8.81 3.68
CA THR A 91 18.21 -8.25 3.80
C THR A 91 18.33 -6.99 2.97
N TYR A 92 19.31 -6.14 3.29
CA TYR A 92 19.62 -4.95 2.49
C TYR A 92 19.83 -5.29 1.01
N ASP A 93 20.57 -6.37 0.73
CA ASP A 93 20.87 -6.81 -0.63
C ASP A 93 19.65 -7.36 -1.36
N PHE A 94 18.74 -8.03 -0.65
CA PHE A 94 17.45 -8.42 -1.21
C PHE A 94 16.64 -7.18 -1.62
N VAL A 95 16.42 -6.25 -0.68
CA VAL A 95 15.65 -5.03 -0.94
C VAL A 95 16.25 -4.19 -2.05
N LYS A 96 17.57 -4.00 -2.06
CA LYS A 96 18.27 -3.23 -3.10
C LYS A 96 18.05 -3.83 -4.49
N ARG A 97 18.24 -5.15 -4.65
CA ARG A 97 18.03 -5.83 -5.94
C ARG A 97 16.58 -5.78 -6.38
N THR A 98 15.64 -6.03 -5.48
CA THR A 98 14.20 -5.96 -5.77
C THR A 98 13.81 -4.55 -6.22
N ARG A 99 14.30 -3.50 -5.54
CA ARG A 99 14.06 -2.11 -5.96
C ARG A 99 14.61 -1.83 -7.35
N GLU A 100 15.85 -2.23 -7.65
CA GLU A 100 16.47 -2.03 -8.97
C GLU A 100 15.71 -2.78 -10.08
N GLU A 101 15.17 -3.97 -9.78
CA GLU A 101 14.40 -4.76 -10.72
C GLU A 101 13.05 -4.11 -11.05
N TYR A 102 12.26 -3.79 -10.02
CA TYR A 102 10.89 -3.32 -10.19
C TYR A 102 10.80 -1.81 -10.51
N ALA A 103 11.86 -1.04 -10.27
CA ALA A 103 11.94 0.36 -10.72
C ALA A 103 11.93 0.51 -12.25
N LYS A 104 12.17 -0.57 -13.01
CA LYS A 104 12.13 -0.57 -14.49
C LYS A 104 10.71 -0.52 -15.05
N LEU A 105 9.71 -0.94 -14.27
CA LEU A 105 8.28 -0.89 -14.64
C LEU A 105 7.96 -1.53 -15.99
N ASN A 106 8.63 -2.64 -16.30
CA ASN A 106 8.55 -3.30 -17.61
C ASN A 106 8.01 -4.74 -17.51
N LYS A 107 7.19 -5.01 -16.48
CA LYS A 107 6.64 -6.36 -16.21
C LYS A 107 5.35 -6.61 -16.99
N ALA A 108 4.44 -5.65 -17.02
CA ALA A 108 3.17 -5.76 -17.72
C ALA A 108 2.53 -4.38 -17.95
N GLU A 109 1.71 -4.27 -18.98
CA GLU A 109 0.86 -3.11 -19.26
C GLU A 109 -0.60 -3.55 -19.13
N MET A 110 -1.35 -2.87 -18.27
CA MET A 110 -2.76 -3.17 -17.98
C MET A 110 -3.43 -1.98 -17.30
N SER A 111 -4.75 -1.93 -17.35
CA SER A 111 -5.57 -1.00 -16.59
C SER A 111 -5.52 -1.26 -15.08
N ILE A 112 -5.95 -0.27 -14.30
CA ILE A 112 -6.05 -0.40 -12.84
C ILE A 112 -7.00 -1.54 -12.47
N TRP A 113 -8.15 -1.63 -13.15
CA TRP A 113 -9.15 -2.63 -12.84
C TRP A 113 -8.65 -4.05 -13.12
N GLU A 114 -7.97 -4.26 -14.26
CA GLU A 114 -7.33 -5.56 -14.55
C GLU A 114 -6.29 -5.92 -13.48
N ALA A 115 -5.53 -4.95 -12.97
CA ALA A 115 -4.58 -5.19 -11.89
C ALA A 115 -5.26 -5.54 -10.56
N VAL A 116 -6.43 -4.94 -10.27
CA VAL A 116 -7.26 -5.27 -9.11
C VAL A 116 -7.84 -6.69 -9.23
N GLU A 117 -8.29 -7.09 -10.43
CA GLU A 117 -8.80 -8.45 -10.70
C GLU A 117 -7.74 -9.53 -10.49
N LEU A 118 -6.44 -9.23 -10.69
CA LEU A 118 -5.37 -10.18 -10.36
C LEU A 118 -5.30 -10.55 -8.86
N LEU A 119 -5.94 -9.74 -8.00
CA LEU A 119 -5.99 -9.95 -6.55
C LEU A 119 -7.27 -10.64 -6.08
N GLU A 120 -8.11 -11.14 -7.00
CA GLU A 120 -9.33 -11.89 -6.68
C GLU A 120 -9.06 -13.19 -5.91
N ASN A 121 -7.92 -13.84 -6.14
CA ASN A 121 -7.55 -15.08 -5.46
C ASN A 121 -6.38 -14.89 -4.47
N PHE A 122 -6.00 -13.64 -4.21
CA PHE A 122 -4.92 -13.34 -3.28
C PHE A 122 -5.49 -13.17 -1.87
N VAL A 123 -5.02 -13.98 -0.93
CA VAL A 123 -5.32 -13.86 0.50
C VAL A 123 -4.03 -13.52 1.24
N ASP A 124 -4.05 -12.43 2.02
CA ASP A 124 -2.87 -11.93 2.74
C ASP A 124 -2.52 -12.84 3.93
N GLU A 125 -1.39 -13.55 3.82
CA GLU A 125 -0.90 -14.45 4.87
C GLU A 125 -0.37 -13.72 6.11
N SER A 126 -0.09 -12.42 6.02
CA SER A 126 0.41 -11.61 7.13
C SER A 126 -0.70 -10.97 7.97
N ASP A 127 -1.93 -11.02 7.48
CA ASP A 127 -3.10 -10.44 8.14
C ASP A 127 -3.74 -11.47 9.11
N PRO A 128 -3.79 -11.18 10.42
CA PRO A 128 -4.44 -12.06 11.39
C PRO A 128 -5.98 -11.95 11.38
N ASP A 129 -6.54 -10.89 10.79
CA ASP A 129 -7.95 -10.53 10.85
C ASP A 129 -8.72 -10.94 9.59
N LEU A 130 -8.05 -10.96 8.43
CA LEU A 130 -8.68 -11.18 7.12
C LEU A 130 -8.32 -12.54 6.51
N ASP A 131 -9.34 -13.32 6.14
CA ASP A 131 -9.22 -14.51 5.28
C ASP A 131 -9.89 -14.35 3.90
N GLU A 132 -10.46 -13.17 3.65
CA GLU A 132 -11.11 -12.77 2.42
C GLU A 132 -10.10 -12.44 1.30
N PRO A 133 -10.52 -12.56 0.03
CA PRO A 133 -9.78 -12.02 -1.09
C PRO A 133 -9.44 -10.54 -0.94
N GLN A 134 -8.23 -10.18 -1.35
CA GLN A 134 -7.71 -8.81 -1.26
C GLN A 134 -8.53 -7.78 -2.03
N ILE A 135 -9.17 -8.18 -3.13
CA ILE A 135 -10.11 -7.31 -3.86
C ILE A 135 -11.26 -6.83 -2.96
N GLN A 136 -11.78 -7.69 -2.06
CA GLN A 136 -12.87 -7.35 -1.15
C GLN A 136 -12.41 -6.29 -0.15
N HIS A 137 -11.25 -6.47 0.47
CA HIS A 137 -10.64 -5.48 1.36
C HIS A 137 -10.43 -4.12 0.70
N MET A 138 -9.95 -4.10 -0.55
CA MET A 138 -9.71 -2.85 -1.29
C MET A 138 -11.02 -2.10 -1.57
N LEU A 139 -12.09 -2.82 -1.94
CA LEU A 139 -13.42 -2.25 -2.15
C LEU A 139 -14.06 -1.80 -0.83
N GLN A 140 -13.96 -2.59 0.25
CA GLN A 140 -14.44 -2.21 1.58
C GLN A 140 -13.77 -0.92 2.07
N THR A 141 -12.45 -0.81 1.90
CA THR A 141 -11.68 0.39 2.25
C THR A 141 -12.15 1.59 1.43
N ALA A 142 -12.27 1.46 0.11
CA ALA A 142 -12.71 2.54 -0.76
C ALA A 142 -14.14 3.02 -0.42
N GLU A 143 -15.08 2.09 -0.19
CA GLU A 143 -16.47 2.41 0.14
C GLU A 143 -16.64 3.01 1.54
N ALA A 144 -15.86 2.54 2.53
CA ALA A 144 -15.84 3.14 3.86
C ALA A 144 -15.37 4.60 3.79
N ILE A 145 -14.26 4.86 3.08
CA ILE A 145 -13.77 6.22 2.87
C ILE A 145 -14.79 7.05 2.09
N ARG A 146 -15.43 6.49 1.06
CA ARG A 146 -16.46 7.20 0.28
C ARG A 146 -17.65 7.63 1.14
N LYS A 147 -18.02 6.80 2.12
CA LYS A 147 -19.10 7.10 3.06
C LYS A 147 -18.72 8.23 4.03
N ASP A 148 -17.50 8.20 4.57
CA ASP A 148 -17.05 9.16 5.60
C ASP A 148 -16.57 10.49 4.98
N TYR A 149 -16.04 10.45 3.75
CA TYR A 149 -15.48 11.60 3.04
C TYR A 149 -16.06 11.73 1.62
N PRO A 150 -17.38 11.98 1.46
CA PRO A 150 -18.08 11.88 0.17
C PRO A 150 -17.59 12.85 -0.91
N ASN A 151 -16.92 13.94 -0.54
CA ASN A 151 -16.42 14.96 -1.48
C ASN A 151 -14.93 14.80 -1.84
N GLU A 152 -14.25 13.79 -1.29
CA GLU A 152 -12.81 13.57 -1.46
C GLU A 152 -12.53 12.38 -2.40
N ASP A 153 -12.93 12.48 -3.66
CA ASP A 153 -12.85 11.39 -4.66
C ASP A 153 -11.44 10.76 -4.77
N TRP A 154 -10.39 11.59 -4.64
CA TRP A 154 -9.01 11.13 -4.68
C TRP A 154 -8.67 10.21 -3.50
N LEU A 155 -9.33 10.38 -2.36
CA LEU A 155 -9.14 9.56 -1.17
C LEU A 155 -9.84 8.20 -1.33
N HIS A 156 -10.99 8.17 -2.01
CA HIS A 156 -11.68 6.91 -2.36
C HIS A 156 -10.78 6.07 -3.26
N LEU A 157 -10.22 6.71 -4.30
CA LEU A 157 -9.28 6.05 -5.21
C LEU A 157 -7.99 5.63 -4.49
N THR A 158 -7.50 6.43 -3.55
CA THR A 158 -6.34 6.05 -2.72
C THR A 158 -6.64 4.79 -1.91
N GLY A 159 -7.85 4.68 -1.33
CA GLY A 159 -8.34 3.47 -0.66
C GLY A 159 -8.38 2.27 -1.59
N LEU A 160 -8.82 2.43 -2.83
CA LEU A 160 -8.80 1.35 -3.82
C LEU A 160 -7.37 0.93 -4.20
N LEU A 161 -6.44 1.88 -4.33
CA LEU A 161 -5.08 1.61 -4.84
C LEU A 161 -4.05 1.19 -3.78
N HIS A 162 -4.36 1.34 -2.49
CA HIS A 162 -3.35 1.27 -1.42
C HIS A 162 -2.55 -0.03 -1.40
N ASP A 163 -3.23 -1.15 -1.65
CA ASP A 163 -2.65 -2.51 -1.63
C ASP A 163 -2.40 -3.10 -3.02
N LEU A 164 -2.56 -2.30 -4.08
CA LEU A 164 -2.38 -2.78 -5.46
C LEU A 164 -0.95 -3.29 -5.73
N GLY A 165 0.03 -2.89 -4.92
CA GLY A 165 1.39 -3.46 -4.99
C GLY A 165 1.47 -4.96 -4.68
N LYS A 166 0.42 -5.57 -4.12
CA LYS A 166 0.37 -7.03 -3.89
C LYS A 166 0.38 -7.86 -5.18
N VAL A 167 0.16 -7.23 -6.34
CA VAL A 167 0.30 -7.88 -7.66
C VAL A 167 1.68 -8.46 -7.93
N LEU A 168 2.71 -8.07 -7.16
CA LEU A 168 4.05 -8.66 -7.21
C LEU A 168 4.06 -10.17 -6.91
N TYR A 169 3.06 -10.69 -6.21
CA TYR A 169 2.85 -12.12 -6.02
C TYR A 169 2.41 -12.85 -7.30
N HIS A 170 1.75 -12.14 -8.23
CA HIS A 170 1.22 -12.78 -9.42
C HIS A 170 2.35 -13.17 -10.40
N PRO A 171 2.28 -14.32 -11.09
CA PRO A 171 3.32 -14.77 -12.04
C PRO A 171 3.67 -13.76 -13.14
N LYS A 172 2.72 -12.90 -13.52
CA LYS A 172 2.93 -11.80 -14.48
C LYS A 172 3.98 -10.77 -14.01
N PHE A 173 4.19 -10.62 -12.70
CA PHE A 173 5.06 -9.58 -12.15
C PHE A 173 6.39 -10.12 -11.61
N GLY A 174 6.45 -11.38 -11.22
CA GLY A 174 7.68 -12.03 -10.79
C GLY A 174 7.50 -13.10 -9.71
N GLU A 175 6.27 -13.36 -9.27
CA GLU A 175 5.95 -14.45 -8.34
C GLU A 175 6.77 -14.36 -7.04
N LEU A 176 6.85 -13.15 -6.48
CA LEU A 176 7.51 -12.98 -5.20
C LEU A 176 6.75 -13.74 -4.11
N PRO A 177 7.45 -14.40 -3.17
CA PRO A 177 6.79 -15.05 -2.05
C PRO A 177 6.06 -14.01 -1.20
N GLN A 178 4.94 -14.40 -0.58
CA GLN A 178 4.10 -13.47 0.21
C GLN A 178 4.90 -12.68 1.25
N TRP A 179 5.84 -13.33 1.96
CA TRP A 179 6.69 -12.65 2.93
C TRP A 179 7.49 -11.48 2.35
N ALA A 180 7.78 -11.45 1.04
CA ALA A 180 8.49 -10.35 0.39
C ALA A 180 7.57 -9.22 -0.10
N VAL A 181 6.26 -9.45 -0.05
CA VAL A 181 5.22 -8.57 -0.58
C VAL A 181 4.43 -7.95 0.57
N VAL A 182 3.84 -8.78 1.42
CA VAL A 182 2.92 -8.36 2.49
C VAL A 182 3.62 -8.18 3.85
N GLY A 183 2.86 -7.71 4.85
CA GLY A 183 3.29 -7.61 6.23
C GLY A 183 3.79 -6.24 6.67
N LYS A 184 3.90 -6.09 8.00
CA LYS A 184 4.49 -4.91 8.62
C LYS A 184 5.95 -4.78 8.23
N LYS A 185 6.33 -3.57 7.81
CA LYS A 185 7.68 -3.25 7.35
C LYS A 185 8.57 -2.91 8.53
N CYS A 186 9.74 -3.55 8.60
CA CYS A 186 10.78 -3.25 9.58
C CYS A 186 11.90 -2.44 8.93
N SER A 187 12.45 -1.48 9.67
CA SER A 187 13.63 -0.73 9.23
C SER A 187 14.85 -1.64 9.24
N LEU A 188 15.49 -1.79 8.08
CA LEU A 188 16.77 -2.49 7.97
C LEU A 188 17.87 -1.55 8.43
N THR A 189 18.43 -1.81 9.60
CA THR A 189 19.67 -1.17 10.06
C THR A 189 20.85 -1.84 9.36
N LYS A 190 21.68 -1.03 8.69
CA LYS A 190 22.98 -1.46 8.16
C LYS A 190 23.98 -1.72 9.27
#